data_AF-A0A523I9N0-F1
#
_entry.id   AF-A0A523I9N0-F1
#
_cell.length_a   1.000
_cell.length_b   1.000
_cell.length_c   1.000
_cell.angle_alpha   90.00
_cell.angle_beta   90.00
_cell.angle_gamma   90.00
#
_symmetry.space_group_name_H-M   'P 1'
#
loop_
_entity.id
_entity.type
_entity.pdbx_description
1 polymer ?
#
loop_
_entity_poly.entity_id
_entity_poly.type
_entity_poly.pdbx_seq_one_letter_code
_entity_poly.pdbx_strand_id
1 'polypeptide(L)'
;ESNQLEIEYNLSKLPEDAVLNLALVERGLVQNIGRGENSGMELHHENVVRSFSSSELRKQAGRVALELPSSVNLDNCSIIGYVQNEDSMEILAASRVEL
;
A
#
# COMPACT_ATOMS: atom_id res chain seq x y z
N GLU A 1 -3.48 -19.74 9.36
CA GLU A 1 -3.72 -18.53 10.17
C GLU A 1 -3.38 -17.32 9.32
N SER A 2 -4.22 -16.30 9.27
CA SER A 2 -3.95 -15.08 8.49
C SER A 2 -3.11 -14.12 9.34
N ASN A 3 -1.88 -13.83 8.91
CA ASN A 3 -1.06 -12.83 9.56
C ASN A 3 -1.54 -11.42 9.14
N GLN A 4 -1.58 -10.47 10.07
CA GLN A 4 -2.07 -9.11 9.79
C GLN A 4 -1.13 -8.06 10.38
N LEU A 5 -1.02 -6.92 9.69
CA LEU A 5 -0.42 -5.70 10.21
C LEU A 5 -1.53 -4.80 10.73
N GLU A 6 -1.38 -4.28 11.95
CA GLU A 6 -2.25 -3.23 12.48
C GLU A 6 -1.60 -1.87 12.20
N ILE A 7 -2.29 -1.02 11.44
CA ILE A 7 -1.82 0.31 11.08
C ILE A 7 -2.65 1.34 11.81
N GLU A 8 -1.99 2.15 12.63
CA GLU A 8 -2.60 3.33 13.25
C GLU A 8 -2.37 4.56 12.37
N TYR A 9 -3.42 5.35 12.13
CA TYR A 9 -3.35 6.58 11.36
C TYR A 9 -3.89 7.76 12.17
N ASN A 10 -3.38 8.95 11.84
CA ASN A 10 -3.85 10.22 12.37
C ASN A 10 -3.76 11.30 11.28
N LEU A 11 -4.80 12.12 11.17
CA LEU A 11 -4.93 13.21 10.21
C LEU A 11 -5.14 14.53 10.93
N SER A 12 -4.48 15.58 10.45
CA SER A 12 -4.65 16.94 10.98
C SER A 12 -6.05 17.51 10.72
N LYS A 13 -6.72 17.05 9.67
CA LYS A 13 -8.08 17.42 9.29
C LYS A 13 -8.76 16.22 8.63
N LEU A 14 -10.06 16.09 8.86
CA LEU A 14 -10.92 15.14 8.14
C LEU A 14 -11.44 15.82 6.86
N PRO A 15 -11.06 15.36 5.65
CA PRO A 15 -11.70 15.79 4.42
C PRO A 15 -13.11 15.19 4.27
N GLU A 16 -13.97 15.89 3.54
CA GLU A 16 -15.26 15.36 3.10
C GLU A 16 -15.05 14.40 1.92
N ASP A 17 -15.91 13.37 1.84
CA ASP A 17 -15.98 12.41 0.73
C ASP A 17 -14.61 11.84 0.33
N ALA A 18 -13.93 11.21 1.29
CA ALA A 18 -12.60 10.68 1.11
C ALA A 18 -12.44 9.27 1.69
N VAL A 19 -11.56 8.49 1.03
CA VAL A 19 -11.09 7.19 1.51
C VAL A 19 -9.66 7.28 2.01
N LEU A 20 -9.35 6.44 2.99
CA LEU A 20 -7.98 6.05 3.30
C LEU A 20 -7.64 4.80 2.49
N ASN A 21 -6.62 4.91 1.65
CA ASN A 21 -6.00 3.79 0.98
C ASN A 21 -4.70 3.43 1.68
N LEU A 22 -4.49 2.14 1.94
CA LEU A 22 -3.27 1.59 2.51
C LEU A 22 -2.73 0.51 1.58
N ALA A 23 -1.45 0.64 1.22
CA ALA A 23 -0.73 -0.31 0.40
C ALA A 23 0.51 -0.81 1.15
N LEU A 24 0.59 -2.12 1.39
CA LEU A 24 1.86 -2.78 1.69
C LEU A 24 2.61 -2.94 0.37
N VAL A 25 3.78 -2.35 0.26
CA VAL A 25 4.61 -2.46 -0.94
C VAL A 25 5.95 -3.13 -0.62
N GLU A 26 6.48 -3.88 -1.58
CA GLU A 26 7.78 -4.55 -1.49
C GLU A 26 8.73 -4.04 -2.59
N ARG A 27 9.99 -3.83 -2.23
CA ARG A 27 11.05 -3.31 -3.11
C ARG A 27 12.03 -4.40 -3.53
N GLY A 28 12.78 -4.14 -4.60
CA GLY A 28 13.87 -5.02 -5.04
C GLY A 28 13.41 -6.38 -5.57
N LEU A 29 12.19 -6.49 -6.10
CA LEU A 29 11.74 -7.75 -6.72
C LEU A 29 12.37 -7.92 -8.09
N VAL A 30 12.86 -9.12 -8.38
CA VAL A 30 13.50 -9.45 -9.66
C VAL A 30 12.74 -10.58 -10.34
N GLN A 31 12.42 -10.41 -11.62
CA GLN A 31 11.74 -11.42 -12.43
C GLN A 31 12.46 -11.66 -13.75
N ASN A 32 12.77 -12.93 -14.03
CA ASN A 32 13.27 -13.37 -15.33
C ASN A 32 12.09 -13.73 -16.25
N ILE A 33 11.97 -13.04 -17.39
CA ILE A 33 10.86 -13.25 -18.32
C ILE A 33 11.25 -14.22 -19.43
N GLY A 34 10.66 -15.41 -19.41
CA GLY A 34 11.01 -16.47 -20.37
C GLY A 34 10.34 -16.38 -21.74
N ARG A 35 9.27 -15.58 -21.91
CA ARG A 35 8.47 -15.50 -23.14
C ARG A 35 7.73 -14.14 -23.26
N GLY A 36 7.31 -13.78 -24.47
CA GLY A 36 6.52 -12.57 -24.75
C GLY A 36 7.37 -11.37 -25.18
N GLU A 37 6.76 -10.18 -25.17
CA GLU A 37 7.42 -8.93 -25.59
C GLU A 37 8.69 -8.64 -24.77
N ASN A 38 8.67 -8.97 -23.48
CA ASN A 38 9.79 -8.79 -22.56
C ASN A 38 10.72 -10.01 -22.46
N SER A 39 10.59 -10.99 -23.37
CA SER A 39 11.35 -12.24 -23.32
C SER A 39 12.85 -12.00 -23.31
N GLY A 40 13.54 -12.69 -22.40
CA GLY A 40 15.00 -12.59 -22.23
C GLY A 40 15.46 -11.41 -21.38
N MET A 41 14.54 -10.58 -20.89
CA MET A 41 14.87 -9.50 -19.95
C MET A 41 14.73 -9.95 -18.49
N GLU A 42 15.60 -9.40 -17.66
CA GLU A 42 15.46 -9.35 -16.21
C GLU A 42 14.75 -8.04 -15.84
N LEU A 43 13.60 -8.13 -15.18
CA LEU A 43 12.83 -6.98 -14.73
C LEU A 43 13.06 -6.75 -13.24
N HIS A 44 13.38 -5.50 -12.89
CA HIS A 44 13.47 -5.03 -11.52
C HIS A 44 12.23 -4.22 -11.18
N HIS A 45 11.54 -4.59 -10.10
CA HIS A 45 10.32 -3.93 -9.65
C HIS A 45 10.51 -3.30 -8.29
N GLU A 46 10.05 -2.06 -8.18
CA GLU A 46 10.06 -1.26 -6.97
C GLU A 46 8.63 -0.98 -6.52
N ASN A 47 8.44 -0.93 -5.20
CA ASN A 47 7.15 -0.67 -4.55
C ASN A 47 5.97 -1.50 -5.12
N VAL A 48 6.19 -2.79 -5.37
CA VAL A 48 5.12 -3.70 -5.82
C VAL A 48 4.11 -3.87 -4.70
N VAL A 49 2.84 -3.52 -4.95
CA VAL A 49 1.75 -3.68 -3.99
C VAL A 49 1.53 -5.17 -3.72
N ARG A 50 1.70 -5.57 -2.46
CA ARG A 50 1.53 -6.94 -1.97
C ARG A 50 0.20 -7.15 -1.25
N SER A 51 -0.34 -6.08 -0.68
CA SER A 51 -1.64 -6.06 -0.02
C SER A 51 -2.20 -4.64 -0.08
N PHE A 52 -3.50 -4.52 -0.27
CA PHE A 52 -4.16 -3.23 -0.42
C PHE A 52 -5.51 -3.24 0.30
N SER A 53 -5.82 -2.14 0.98
CA SER A 53 -7.14 -1.89 1.53
C SER A 53 -7.58 -0.46 1.26
N SER A 54 -8.87 -0.28 1.01
CA SER A 54 -9.52 1.03 0.95
C SER A 54 -10.64 1.06 1.97
N SER A 55 -10.74 2.14 2.74
CA SER A 55 -11.80 2.32 3.73
C SER A 55 -12.25 3.77 3.78
N GLU A 56 -13.56 3.99 3.85
CA GLU A 56 -14.13 5.32 4.06
C GLU A 56 -13.52 5.98 5.30
N LEU A 57 -13.13 7.25 5.14
CA LEU A 57 -12.49 8.00 6.19
C LEU A 57 -13.55 8.74 7.01
N ARG A 58 -14.03 8.09 8.08
CA ARG A 58 -15.10 8.64 8.95
C ARG A 58 -14.58 9.37 10.19
N LYS A 59 -13.29 9.24 10.51
CA LYS A 59 -12.65 9.80 11.71
C LYS A 59 -11.23 10.28 11.37
N GLN A 60 -10.72 11.22 12.15
CA GLN A 60 -9.34 11.74 11.99
C GLN A 60 -8.27 10.73 12.40
N ALA A 61 -8.60 9.79 13.28
CA ALA A 61 -7.68 8.76 13.74
C ALA A 61 -8.41 7.42 13.88
N GLY A 62 -7.66 6.34 13.70
CA GLY A 62 -8.17 4.99 13.77
C GLY A 62 -7.12 3.94 13.48
N ARG A 63 -7.58 2.70 13.39
CA ARG A 63 -6.76 1.53 13.09
C ARG A 63 -7.36 0.75 11.96
N VAL A 64 -6.51 0.23 11.08
CA VAL A 64 -6.88 -0.64 9.97
C VAL A 64 -5.98 -1.87 10.01
N ALA A 65 -6.58 -3.03 9.86
CA ALA A 65 -5.85 -4.28 9.68
C ALA A 65 -5.60 -4.49 8.19
N LEU A 66 -4.35 -4.72 7.82
CA LEU A 66 -3.95 -5.07 6.46
C LEU A 66 -3.41 -6.49 6.46
N GLU A 67 -3.82 -7.29 5.46
CA GLU A 67 -3.29 -8.65 5.30
C GLU A 67 -1.78 -8.59 5.09
N LEU A 68 -1.04 -9.45 5.80
CA LEU A 68 0.40 -9.64 5.62
C LEU A 68 0.64 -10.99 4.92
N PRO A 69 0.91 -10.98 3.61
CA PRO A 69 1.22 -12.22 2.89
C PRO A 69 2.51 -12.83 3.43
N SER A 70 2.53 -14.14 3.64
CA SER A 70 3.72 -14.85 4.15
C SER A 70 4.91 -14.84 3.18
N SER A 71 4.70 -14.42 1.93
CA SER A 71 5.69 -14.39 0.86
C SER A 71 6.48 -13.09 0.74
N VAL A 72 6.20 -12.07 1.57
CA VAL A 72 6.92 -10.80 1.51
C VAL A 72 8.18 -10.84 2.35
N ASN A 73 9.24 -10.18 1.89
CA ASN A 73 10.38 -9.86 2.74
C ASN A 73 10.16 -8.52 3.46
N LEU A 74 9.95 -8.56 4.78
CA LEU A 74 9.65 -7.37 5.59
C LEU A 74 10.74 -6.30 5.52
N ASP A 75 12.02 -6.66 5.41
CA ASP A 75 13.14 -5.71 5.30
C ASP A 75 13.06 -4.85 4.03
N ASN A 76 12.32 -5.32 3.03
CA ASN A 76 12.10 -4.64 1.76
C ASN A 76 10.71 -3.97 1.70
N CYS A 77 9.93 -4.02 2.78
CA CYS A 77 8.57 -3.56 2.79
C CYS A 77 8.41 -2.15 3.38
N SER A 78 7.37 -1.47 2.91
CA SER A 78 6.86 -0.25 3.52
C SER A 78 5.34 -0.20 3.39
N ILE A 79 4.69 0.50 4.31
CA ILE A 79 3.29 0.90 4.17
C ILE A 79 3.26 2.29 3.52
N ILE A 80 2.49 2.42 2.44
CA ILE A 80 2.09 3.70 1.86
C ILE A 80 0.62 3.92 2.19
N GLY A 81 0.34 4.99 2.93
CA GLY A 81 -1.01 5.43 3.22
C GLY A 81 -1.31 6.73 2.52
N TYR A 82 -2.46 6.83 1.85
CA TYR A 82 -2.88 8.07 1.22
C TYR A 82 -4.38 8.30 1.34
N VAL A 83 -4.75 9.56 1.54
CA VAL A 83 -6.15 10.02 1.58
C VAL A 83 -6.50 10.51 0.19
N GLN A 84 -7.60 10.00 -0.36
CA GLN A 84 -8.04 10.32 -1.71
C GLN A 84 -9.50 10.77 -1.67
N ASN A 85 -9.81 11.87 -2.35
CA ASN A 85 -11.21 12.26 -2.56
C ASN A 85 -11.89 11.24 -3.49
N GLU A 86 -13.06 10.73 -3.10
CA GLU A 86 -13.76 9.65 -3.79
C GLU A 86 -14.33 10.07 -5.15
N ASP A 87 -14.65 11.34 -5.34
CA ASP A 87 -15.24 11.83 -6.59
C ASP A 87 -14.18 12.28 -7.60
N SER A 88 -13.24 13.12 -7.14
CA SER A 88 -12.22 13.73 -8.01
C SER A 88 -11.01 12.84 -8.24
N MET A 89 -10.84 11.78 -7.43
CA MET A 89 -9.64 10.93 -7.37
C MET A 89 -8.36 11.67 -6.96
N GLU A 90 -8.46 12.93 -6.52
CA GLU A 90 -7.31 13.70 -6.04
C GLU A 90 -6.73 13.08 -4.77
N ILE A 91 -5.41 12.91 -4.73
CA ILE A 91 -4.69 12.51 -3.52
C ILE A 91 -4.48 13.76 -2.66
N LEU A 92 -5.16 13.83 -1.52
CA LEU A 92 -5.17 14.98 -0.62
C LEU A 92 -3.99 14.97 0.36
N ALA A 93 -3.53 13.78 0.74
CA ALA A 93 -2.38 13.59 1.63
C ALA A 93 -1.78 12.19 1.43
N ALA A 94 -0.50 12.04 1.72
CA ALA A 94 0.17 10.74 1.74
C ALA A 94 1.25 10.68 2.82
N SER A 95 1.51 9.48 3.32
CA SER A 95 2.59 9.17 4.25
C SER A 95 3.15 7.78 3.97
N ARG A 96 4.36 7.53 4.43
CA ARG A 96 5.08 6.27 4.28
C ARG A 96 5.75 5.88 5.59
N VAL A 97 5.69 4.59 5.92
CA VAL A 97 6.39 4.00 7.08
C VAL A 97 7.12 2.75 6.60
N GLU A 98 8.42 2.65 6.90
CA GLU A 98 9.21 1.44 6.69
C GLU A 98 8.87 0.39 7.76
N LEU A 99 8.89 -0.89 7.39
CA LEU A 99 8.67 -2.00 8.32
C LEU A 99 9.99 -2.52 8.93
#